data_AF-A0A483F3F3-F1
#
_entry.id   AF-A0A483F3F3-F1
#
_cell.length_a   1.000
_cell.length_b   1.000
_cell.length_c   1.000
_cell.angle_alpha   90.00
_cell.angle_beta   90.00
_cell.angle_gamma   90.00
#
_symmetry.space_group_name_H-M   'P 1'
#
loop_
_entity.id
_entity.type
_entity.pdbx_description
1 polymer ?
#
loop_
_entity_poly.entity_id
_entity_poly.type
_entity_poly.pdbx_seq_one_letter_code
_entity_poly.pdbx_strand_id
1 'polypeptide(L)' 'MTISKEEFEELKARTIVMEAALAYTIANLSAKFDDIKPSVVKALKLDATSNSVKAPQVAKALSELAVLIESFNYTKD' A
#
# COMPACT_ATOMS: atom_id res chain seq x y z
N MET A 1 6.12 24.74 13.59
CA MET A 1 4.87 24.05 13.95
C MET A 1 5.27 22.75 14.62
N THR A 2 4.89 22.53 15.87
CA THR A 2 5.28 21.34 16.65
C THR A 2 4.06 20.44 16.70
N ILE A 3 4.14 19.24 16.12
CA ILE A 3 3.05 18.26 16.16
C ILE A 3 3.18 17.50 17.48
N SER A 4 2.08 17.35 18.22
CA SER A 4 2.05 16.53 19.42
C SER A 4 2.18 15.05 19.07
N LYS A 5 2.65 14.23 20.01
CA LYS A 5 2.73 12.78 19.81
C LYS A 5 1.35 12.18 19.49
N GLU A 6 0.30 12.69 20.10
CA GLU A 6 -1.07 12.22 19.91
C GLU A 6 -1.55 12.50 18.48
N GLU A 7 -1.36 13.72 17.97
CA GLU A 7 -1.70 14.09 16.59
C GLU A 7 -0.92 13.24 15.56
N PHE A 8 0.35 12.91 15.85
CA PHE A 8 1.15 12.05 14.98
C PHE A 8 0.62 10.61 14.96
N GLU A 9 0.30 10.03 16.12
CA GLU A 9 -0.25 8.67 16.19
C GLU A 9 -1.64 8.59 15.55
N GLU A 10 -2.48 9.63 15.68
CA GLU A 10 -3.77 9.69 14.99
C GLU A 10 -3.58 9.69 13.46
N LEU A 11 -2.68 10.53 12.94
CA LEU A 11 -2.39 10.59 11.51
C LEU A 11 -1.85 9.25 10.99
N LYS A 12 -0.95 8.63 11.76
CA LYS A 12 -0.41 7.31 11.45
C LYS A 12 -1.50 6.25 11.41
N ALA A 13 -2.38 6.20 12.40
CA ALA A 13 -3.50 5.26 12.43
C ALA A 13 -4.42 5.44 11.22
N ARG A 14 -4.76 6.69 10.86
CA ARG A 14 -5.56 6.99 9.68
C ARG A 14 -4.86 6.54 8.39
N THR A 15 -3.55 6.72 8.30
CA THR A 15 -2.76 6.27 7.14
C THR A 15 -2.80 4.75 6.99
N ILE A 16 -2.61 4.01 8.08
CA ILE A 16 -2.71 2.53 8.10
C ILE A 16 -4.10 2.07 7.63
N VAL A 17 -5.16 2.71 8.12
CA VAL A 17 -6.53 2.37 7.71
C VAL A 17 -6.77 2.64 6.23
N MET A 18 -6.22 3.73 5.67
CA MET A 18 -6.32 4.03 4.24
C MET A 18 -5.59 2.99 3.38
N GLU A 19 -4.39 2.56 3.78
CA GLU A 19 -3.64 1.51 3.09
C GLU A 19 -4.39 0.16 3.12
N ALA A 20 -4.96 -0.20 4.27
CA ALA A 20 -5.79 -1.40 4.40
C ALA A 20 -7.06 -1.33 3.52
N ALA A 21 -7.74 -0.18 3.50
CA ALA A 21 -8.92 0.01 2.64
C ALA A 21 -8.58 -0.11 1.15
N LEU A 22 -7.42 0.42 0.74
CA LEU A 22 -6.91 0.27 -0.62
C LEU A 22 -6.61 -1.21 -0.93
N ALA A 23 -5.93 -1.92 -0.03
CA ALA A 23 -5.62 -3.34 -0.19
C ALA A 23 -6.88 -4.20 -0.31
N TYR A 24 -7.89 -3.97 0.54
CA TYR A 24 -9.20 -4.63 0.42
C TYR A 24 -9.89 -4.33 -0.91
N THR A 25 -9.85 -3.08 -1.36
CA THR A 25 -10.45 -2.68 -2.63
C THR A 25 -9.81 -3.43 -3.80
N ILE A 26 -8.47 -3.49 -3.83
CA ILE A 26 -7.72 -4.22 -4.87
C ILE A 26 -7.99 -5.72 -4.79
N ALA A 27 -8.01 -6.31 -3.60
CA ALA A 27 -8.32 -7.72 -3.42
C ALA A 27 -9.73 -8.07 -3.91
N ASN A 28 -10.73 -7.25 -3.58
CA ASN A 28 -12.10 -7.44 -4.04
C ASN A 28 -12.24 -7.25 -5.55
N LEU A 29 -11.56 -6.26 -6.14
CA LEU A 29 -11.54 -6.08 -7.59
C LEU A 29 -10.88 -7.28 -8.29
N SER A 30 -9.84 -7.86 -7.68
CA SER A 30 -9.18 -9.04 -8.23
C SER A 30 -10.05 -10.29 -8.26
N ALA A 31 -11.17 -10.32 -7.53
CA ALA A 31 -12.16 -11.40 -7.65
C ALA A 31 -12.90 -11.40 -8.99
N LYS A 32 -12.96 -10.23 -9.66
CA LYS A 32 -13.58 -10.05 -10.97
C LYS A 32 -12.57 -9.90 -12.11
N PHE A 33 -11.36 -9.43 -11.78
CA PHE A 33 -10.30 -9.13 -12.74
C PHE A 33 -8.96 -9.66 -12.19
N ASP A 34 -8.62 -10.89 -12.56
CA ASP A 34 -7.49 -11.65 -12.01
C ASP A 34 -6.12 -10.91 -12.13
N ASP A 35 -6.02 -9.97 -13.07
CA ASP A 35 -4.83 -9.21 -13.41
C ASP A 35 -4.66 -7.89 -12.63
N ILE A 36 -5.70 -7.38 -11.96
CA ILE A 36 -5.63 -6.08 -11.26
C ILE A 36 -4.60 -6.12 -10.12
N LYS A 37 -4.71 -7.09 -9.21
CA LYS A 37 -3.79 -7.22 -8.07
C LYS A 37 -2.32 -7.36 -8.52
N PRO A 38 -1.94 -8.31 -9.39
CA PRO A 38 -0.54 -8.43 -9.82
C PRO A 38 -0.05 -7.19 -10.59
N SER A 39 -0.91 -6.52 -11.36
CA SER A 39 -0.53 -5.30 -12.09
C SER A 39 -0.23 -4.13 -11.16
N VAL A 40 -1.06 -3.89 -10.15
CA VAL A 40 -0.83 -2.82 -9.15
C VAL A 40 0.43 -3.10 -8.35
N VAL A 41 0.62 -4.33 -7.88
CA VAL A 41 1.82 -4.73 -7.13
C VAL A 41 3.08 -4.52 -7.98
N LYS A 42 3.05 -4.90 -9.26
CA LYS A 42 4.18 -4.70 -10.17
C LYS A 42 4.50 -3.22 -10.37
N ALA A 43 3.49 -2.37 -10.55
CA ALA A 43 3.66 -0.93 -10.69
C ALA A 43 4.33 -0.31 -9.45
N LEU A 44 3.85 -0.67 -8.24
CA LEU A 44 4.44 -0.19 -6.99
C LEU A 44 5.92 -0.61 -6.83
N LYS A 45 6.27 -1.85 -7.19
CA LYS A 45 7.65 -2.36 -7.15
C LYS A 45 8.56 -1.66 -8.17
N LEU A 46 8.04 -1.34 -9.35
CA LEU A 46 8.76 -0.56 -10.37
C LEU A 46 9.03 0.87 -9.86
N ASP A 47 8.02 1.55 -9.35
CA ASP A 47 8.15 2.91 -8.82
C ASP A 47 9.08 2.94 -7.60
N ALA A 48 9.06 1.91 -6.75
CA ALA A 48 9.99 1.78 -5.65
C ALA A 48 11.44 1.72 -6.15
N THR A 49 11.70 0.93 -7.19
CA THR A 49 13.02 0.83 -7.81
C THR A 49 13.47 2.18 -8.38
N SER A 50 12.59 2.86 -9.11
CA SER A 50 12.86 4.19 -9.68
C SER A 50 13.13 5.27 -8.62
N ASN A 51 12.55 5.14 -7.42
CA ASN A 51 12.74 6.10 -6.33
C ASN A 51 13.89 5.74 -5.37
N SER A 52 14.52 4.57 -5.51
CA SER A 52 15.51 4.04 -4.56
C SER A 52 16.66 5.02 -4.23
N VAL A 53 17.15 5.75 -5.23
CA VAL A 53 18.26 6.72 -5.06
C VAL A 53 17.76 8.11 -4.67
N LYS A 54 16.67 8.58 -5.29
CA LYS A 54 16.18 9.96 -5.14
C LYS A 54 15.35 10.18 -3.87
N ALA A 55 14.60 9.16 -3.46
CA ALA A 55 13.67 9.22 -2.34
C ALA A 55 13.56 7.84 -1.67
N PRO A 56 14.60 7.39 -0.94
CA PRO A 56 14.64 6.04 -0.35
C PRO A 56 13.48 5.75 0.60
N GLN A 57 12.96 6.76 1.30
CA GLN A 57 11.77 6.64 2.15
C GLN A 57 10.49 6.39 1.35
N VAL A 58 10.37 6.98 0.15
CA VAL A 58 9.24 6.74 -0.76
C VAL A 58 9.35 5.34 -1.34
N ALA A 59 10.55 4.95 -1.77
CA ALA A 59 10.82 3.60 -2.27
C ALA A 59 10.46 2.51 -1.23
N LYS A 60 10.80 2.76 0.03
CA LYS A 60 10.42 1.88 1.14
C LYS A 60 8.90 1.80 1.30
N ALA A 61 8.21 2.93 1.40
CA ALA A 61 6.75 2.96 1.57
C ALA A 61 6.01 2.27 0.41
N LEU A 62 6.46 2.48 -0.85
CA LEU A 62 5.92 1.80 -2.02
C LEU A 62 6.10 0.28 -1.96
N SER A 63 7.27 -0.17 -1.51
CA SER A 63 7.56 -1.60 -1.34
C SER A 63 6.71 -2.22 -0.23
N GLU A 64 6.55 -1.53 0.90
CA GLU A 64 5.72 -1.97 2.03
C GLU A 64 4.25 -2.06 1.64
N LEU A 65 3.74 -1.07 0.90
CA LEU A 65 2.37 -1.10 0.37
C LEU A 65 2.16 -2.26 -0.62
N ALA A 66 3.14 -2.54 -1.48
CA ALA A 66 3.07 -3.69 -2.39
C ALA A 66 2.95 -5.02 -1.63
N VAL A 67 3.75 -5.19 -0.57
CA VAL A 67 3.69 -6.36 0.32
C VAL A 67 2.34 -6.45 1.04
N LEU A 68 1.82 -5.32 1.52
CA LEU A 68 0.50 -5.26 2.15
C LEU A 68 -0.58 -5.75 1.19
N ILE A 69 -0.64 -5.22 -0.03
CA ILE A 69 -1.61 -5.64 -1.04
C ILE A 69 -1.46 -7.13 -1.40
N GLU A 70 -0.22 -7.63 -1.50
CA GLU A 70 0.03 -9.07 -1.73
C GLU A 70 -0.55 -9.94 -0.61
N SER A 71 -0.43 -9.51 0.65
CA SER A 71 -0.91 -10.26 1.82
C SER A 71 -2.44 -10.38 1.93
N PHE A 72 -3.18 -9.50 1.24
CA PHE A 72 -4.64 -9.53 1.26
C PHE A 72 -5.13 -10.54 0.25
N ASN A 73 -5.72 -11.62 0.75
CA ASN A 73 -6.34 -12.64 -0.07
C ASN A 73 -7.85 -12.41 -0.15
N TYR A 74 -8.38 -12.69 -1.33
CA TYR A 74 -9.81 -12.89 -1.50
C TYR A 74 -10.11 -14.37 -1.24
N THR A 75 -11.11 -14.64 -0.39
CA THR A 75 -11.73 -15.96 -0.29
C THR A 75 -12.99 -15.92 -1.12
N LYS A 76 -13.04 -16.74 -2.18
CA LYS A 76 -14.23 -16.93 -2.99
C LYS A 76 -15.15 -17.85 -2.19
N ASP A 77 -16.13 -17.27 -1.49
CA ASP A 77 -17.24 -18.03 -0.90
C ASP A 77 -18.06 -18.73 -2.00
#